data_AF-A0A0C3NRA5-F1
#
_entry.id   AF-A0A0C3NRA5-F1
#
_cell.length_a   1.000
_cell.length_b   1.000
_cell.length_c   1.000
_cell.angle_alpha   90.00
_cell.angle_beta   90.00
_cell.angle_gamma   90.00
#
_symmetry.space_group_name_H-M   'P 1'
#
loop_
_entity.id
_entity.type
_entity.pdbx_description
1 polymer ?
#
loop_
_entity_poly.entity_id
_entity_poly.type
_entity_poly.pdbx_seq_one_letter_code
_entity_poly.pdbx_strand_id
1 'polypeptide(L)'
;MGLIVPLLRLLYVSLNVYETFKTLKPPPPSSRNGGYPSVRAMSQRKRAMKGCLSIWIVWCCYAAYERSVDGIVGVFIPFYNEIKSLVILFFLVTRSRGAEPIYLHVLRPLVKPYTETLDALLEFVQQSGDLLFMLCAIPL
;
A
#
# COMPACT_ATOMS: atom_id res chain seq x y z
N MET A 1 11.49 -15.40 -19.02
CA MET A 1 10.76 -14.39 -18.23
C MET A 1 10.55 -13.17 -19.11
N GLY A 2 9.32 -12.88 -19.52
CA GLY A 2 9.02 -11.71 -20.35
C GLY A 2 9.29 -10.42 -19.57
N LEU A 3 9.96 -9.44 -20.18
CA LEU A 3 10.29 -8.14 -19.58
C LEU A 3 9.06 -7.33 -19.15
N ILE A 4 7.87 -7.71 -19.64
CA ILE A 4 6.61 -7.02 -19.42
C ILE A 4 6.20 -7.01 -17.95
N VAL A 5 6.22 -8.17 -17.28
CA VAL A 5 5.80 -8.29 -15.88
C VAL A 5 6.66 -7.41 -14.94
N PRO A 6 8.00 -7.50 -14.94
CA PRO A 6 8.82 -6.65 -14.06
C PRO A 6 8.70 -5.16 -14.39
N LEU A 7 8.53 -4.79 -15.67
CA LEU A 7 8.28 -3.39 -16.05
C LEU A 7 6.96 -2.89 -15.48
N LEU A 8 5.88 -3.67 -15.61
CA LEU A 8 4.58 -3.34 -15.01
C LEU A 8 4.67 -3.19 -13.49
N ARG A 9 5.49 -4.00 -12.80
CA ARG A 9 5.71 -3.85 -11.35
C ARG A 9 6.41 -2.54 -11.00
N LEU A 10 7.50 -2.24 -11.70
CA LEU A 10 8.23 -0.99 -11.47
C LEU A 10 7.31 0.21 -11.69
N LEU A 11 6.49 0.17 -12.74
CA LEU A 11 5.53 1.22 -13.05
C LEU A 11 4.41 1.31 -11.99
N TYR A 12 3.88 0.18 -11.54
CA TYR A 12 2.88 0.15 -10.47
C TYR A 12 3.42 0.70 -9.14
N VAL A 13 4.60 0.24 -8.71
CA VAL A 13 5.24 0.67 -7.45
C VAL A 13 5.62 2.14 -7.51
N SER A 14 6.25 2.61 -8.60
CA SER A 14 6.61 4.02 -8.76
C SER A 14 5.39 4.94 -8.69
N LEU A 15 4.29 4.55 -9.32
CA LEU A 15 3.05 5.32 -9.23
C LEU A 15 2.43 5.29 -7.83
N ASN A 16 2.52 4.17 -7.10
CA ASN A 16 2.04 4.11 -5.73
C ASN A 16 2.87 5.00 -4.80
N VAL A 17 4.19 5.03 -4.98
CA VAL A 17 5.09 5.95 -4.28
C VAL A 17 4.72 7.40 -4.59
N TYR A 18 4.49 7.72 -5.86
CA TYR A 18 4.07 9.06 -6.28
C TYR A 18 2.73 9.49 -5.65
N GLU A 19 1.72 8.62 -5.65
CA GLU A 19 0.42 8.91 -5.01
C GLU A 19 0.55 9.03 -3.49
N THR A 20 1.41 8.23 -2.86
CA THR A 20 1.70 8.35 -1.42
C THR A 20 2.31 9.72 -1.11
N PHE A 21 3.31 10.13 -1.87
CA PHE A 21 3.93 11.45 -1.74
C PHE A 21 2.91 12.59 -1.92
N LYS A 22 2.03 12.48 -2.92
CA LYS A 22 0.99 13.48 -3.19
C LYS A 22 -0.05 13.54 -2.06
N THR A 23 -0.47 12.40 -1.52
CA THR A 23 -1.51 12.32 -0.49
C THR A 23 -1.03 12.73 0.91
N LEU A 24 0.27 12.58 1.19
CA LEU A 24 0.87 13.02 2.46
C LEU A 24 1.02 14.55 2.56
N LYS A 25 1.06 15.27 1.43
CA LYS A 25 1.16 16.74 1.44
C LYS A 25 -0.08 17.37 2.10
N PRO A 26 0.11 18.36 3.00
CA PRO A 26 -1.01 19.07 3.59
C PRO A 26 -1.81 19.83 2.51
N PRO A 27 -3.14 19.90 2.63
CA PRO A 27 -3.96 20.65 1.68
C PRO A 27 -3.63 22.15 1.78
N PRO A 28 -3.76 22.90 0.67
CA PRO A 28 -3.40 24.31 0.65
C PRO A 28 -4.24 25.12 1.65
N PRO A 29 -3.64 26.14 2.28
CA PRO A 29 -4.33 26.98 3.25
C PRO A 29 -5.45 27.77 2.56
N SER A 30 -6.59 27.93 3.24
CA SER A 30 -7.69 28.74 2.71
C SER A 30 -7.57 30.18 3.23
N SER A 31 -7.56 31.17 2.33
CA SER A 31 -7.58 32.59 2.72
C SER A 31 -8.79 32.95 3.58
N ARG A 32 -9.91 32.25 3.36
CA ARG A 32 -11.18 32.44 4.07
C ARG A 32 -11.17 31.91 5.50
N ASN A 33 -10.21 31.07 5.88
CA ASN A 33 -10.15 30.40 7.18
C ASN A 33 -8.89 30.76 7.97
N GLY A 34 -8.37 31.97 7.78
CA GLY A 34 -7.19 32.46 8.52
C GLY A 34 -5.91 31.68 8.26
N GLY A 35 -5.77 31.06 7.08
CA GLY A 35 -4.61 30.24 6.74
C GLY A 35 -4.72 28.77 7.16
N TYR A 36 -5.80 28.35 7.84
CA TYR A 36 -6.05 26.94 8.12
C TYR A 36 -6.73 26.22 6.95
N PRO A 37 -6.42 24.94 6.71
CA PRO A 37 -7.09 24.15 5.69
C PRO A 37 -8.56 23.90 6.08
N SER A 38 -9.45 23.85 5.08
CA SER A 38 -10.87 23.60 5.33
C SER A 38 -11.13 22.18 5.85
N VAL A 39 -12.18 22.02 6.67
CA VAL A 39 -12.62 20.71 7.18
C VAL A 39 -12.89 19.72 6.04
N ARG A 40 -13.45 20.19 4.92
CA ARG A 40 -13.69 19.40 3.70
C ARG A 40 -12.38 18.92 3.05
N ALA A 41 -11.37 19.79 2.97
CA ALA A 41 -10.08 19.40 2.41
C ALA A 41 -9.38 18.34 3.30
N MET A 42 -9.50 18.48 4.62
CA MET A 42 -8.97 17.50 5.57
C MET A 42 -9.69 16.15 5.49
N SER A 43 -11.02 16.15 5.37
CA SER A 43 -11.79 14.90 5.22
C SER A 43 -11.51 14.21 3.89
N GLN A 44 -11.36 14.97 2.81
CA GLN A 44 -10.96 14.44 1.50
C GLN A 44 -9.55 13.83 1.54
N ARG A 45 -8.59 14.48 2.21
CA ARG A 45 -7.24 13.91 2.40
C ARG A 45 -7.31 12.60 3.17
N LYS A 46 -8.06 12.54 4.27
CA LYS A 46 -8.22 11.32 5.07
C LYS A 46 -8.79 10.17 4.23
N ARG A 47 -9.76 10.44 3.35
CA ARG A 47 -10.29 9.44 2.43
C ARG A 47 -9.24 9.00 1.40
N ALA A 48 -8.54 9.94 0.77
CA ALA A 48 -7.49 9.63 -0.20
C ALA A 48 -6.36 8.79 0.41
N MET A 49 -5.97 9.09 1.65
CA MET A 49 -4.96 8.35 2.41
C MET A 49 -5.41 6.90 2.69
N LYS A 50 -6.68 6.69 3.05
CA LYS A 50 -7.24 5.31 3.19
C LYS A 50 -7.22 4.55 1.86
N GLY A 51 -7.58 5.21 0.77
CA GLY A 51 -7.51 4.62 -0.57
C GLY A 51 -6.08 4.23 -0.93
N CYS A 52 -5.11 5.12 -0.68
CA CYS A 52 -3.69 4.84 -0.91
C CYS A 52 -3.17 3.66 -0.08
N LEU A 53 -3.54 3.59 1.21
CA LEU A 53 -3.19 2.46 2.06
C LEU A 53 -3.79 1.14 1.54
N SER A 54 -5.04 1.14 1.07
CA SER A 54 -5.66 -0.06 0.53
C SER A 54 -4.90 -0.62 -0.69
N ILE A 55 -4.38 0.26 -1.55
CA ILE A 55 -3.56 -0.11 -2.71
C ILE A 55 -2.28 -0.82 -2.25
N TRP A 56 -1.61 -0.28 -1.24
CA TRP A 56 -0.39 -0.88 -0.67
C TRP A 56 -0.65 -2.24 -0.04
N ILE A 57 -1.71 -2.39 0.75
CA ILE A 57 -2.03 -3.66 1.39
C ILE A 57 -2.33 -4.72 0.33
N VAL A 58 -3.19 -4.41 -0.64
CA VAL A 58 -3.52 -5.34 -1.74
C VAL A 58 -2.26 -5.72 -2.53
N TRP A 59 -1.37 -4.75 -2.79
CA TRP A 59 -0.09 -5.01 -3.45
C TRP A 59 0.83 -5.95 -2.65
N CYS A 60 0.98 -5.71 -1.35
CA CYS A 60 1.79 -6.56 -0.48
C CYS A 60 1.23 -7.99 -0.42
N CYS A 61 -0.09 -8.15 -0.33
CA CYS A 61 -0.74 -9.46 -0.39
C CYS A 61 -0.48 -10.15 -1.73
N TYR A 62 -0.61 -9.42 -2.84
CA TYR A 62 -0.33 -9.96 -4.17
C TYR A 62 1.13 -10.38 -4.34
N ALA A 63 2.08 -9.54 -3.89
CA ALA A 63 3.51 -9.84 -3.95
C ALA A 63 3.90 -11.04 -3.08
N ALA A 64 3.31 -11.18 -1.90
CA ALA A 64 3.51 -12.33 -1.03
C ALA A 64 2.95 -13.61 -1.66
N TYR A 65 1.71 -13.56 -2.17
CA TYR A 65 1.08 -14.68 -2.87
C TYR A 65 1.93 -15.13 -4.05
N GLU A 66 2.39 -14.19 -4.87
CA GLU A 66 3.21 -14.53 -6.02
C GLU A 66 4.50 -15.25 -5.58
N ARG A 67 5.24 -14.70 -4.62
CA ARG A 67 6.47 -15.34 -4.12
C ARG A 67 6.25 -16.77 -3.62
N SER A 68 5.11 -17.04 -2.98
CA SER A 68 4.82 -18.35 -2.40
C SER A 68 4.23 -19.35 -3.40
N VAL A 69 3.48 -18.89 -4.41
CA VAL A 69 2.61 -19.74 -5.23
C VAL A 69 3.06 -19.86 -6.69
N ASP A 70 3.95 -18.98 -7.18
CA ASP A 70 4.43 -18.96 -8.57
C ASP A 70 5.07 -20.29 -9.00
N GLY A 71 5.87 -20.91 -8.13
CA GLY A 71 6.55 -22.17 -8.42
C GLY A 71 5.61 -23.37 -8.56
N ILE A 72 4.47 -23.36 -7.86
CA ILE A 72 3.49 -24.45 -7.88
C ILE A 72 2.53 -24.27 -9.05
N VAL A 73 1.97 -23.06 -9.20
CA VAL A 73 0.90 -22.79 -10.17
C VAL A 73 1.43 -22.62 -11.59
N GLY A 74 2.65 -22.11 -11.76
CA GLY A 74 3.27 -21.91 -13.08
C GLY A 74 3.51 -23.21 -13.86
N VAL A 75 3.57 -24.36 -13.18
CA VAL A 75 3.72 -25.69 -13.82
C VAL A 75 2.39 -26.20 -14.38
N PHE A 76 1.27 -25.86 -13.75
CA PHE A 76 -0.06 -26.39 -14.11
C PHE A 76 -0.86 -25.50 -15.06
N ILE A 77 -0.67 -24.18 -15.02
CA ILE A 77 -1.48 -23.24 -15.78
C ILE A 77 -0.69 -22.68 -16.98
N PRO A 78 -1.06 -23.03 -18.23
CA PRO A 78 -0.48 -22.39 -19.40
C PRO A 78 -0.84 -20.89 -19.43
N PHE A 79 0.07 -20.05 -19.92
CA PHE A 79 -0.08 -18.58 -19.97
C PHE A 79 -0.19 -17.87 -18.61
N TYR A 80 0.26 -18.47 -17.51
CA TYR A 80 0.24 -17.84 -16.19
C TYR A 80 0.91 -16.45 -16.15
N ASN A 81 1.99 -16.25 -16.92
CA ASN A 81 2.68 -14.96 -17.02
C ASN A 81 1.82 -13.86 -17.67
N GLU A 82 0.95 -14.20 -18.62
CA GLU A 82 0.03 -13.24 -19.26
C GLU A 82 -1.14 -12.92 -18.34
N ILE A 83 -1.66 -13.90 -17.62
CA ILE A 83 -2.69 -13.65 -16.59
C ILE A 83 -2.11 -12.71 -15.52
N LYS A 84 -0.86 -12.93 -15.10
CA LYS A 84 -0.14 -12.08 -14.15
C LYS A 84 0.01 -10.64 -14.65
N SER A 85 0.34 -10.46 -15.92
CA SER A 85 0.47 -9.13 -16.53
C SER A 85 -0.88 -8.42 -16.59
N LEU A 86 -1.96 -9.12 -16.94
CA LEU A 86 -3.33 -8.59 -16.96
C LEU A 86 -3.82 -8.20 -15.56
N VAL A 87 -3.52 -8.99 -14.53
CA VAL A 87 -3.88 -8.66 -13.13
C VAL A 87 -3.18 -7.39 -12.66
N ILE A 88 -1.88 -7.25 -12.93
CA ILE A 88 -1.14 -6.03 -12.57
C ILE A 88 -1.69 -4.84 -13.36
N LEU A 89 -1.95 -5.01 -14.65
CA LEU A 89 -2.52 -3.97 -15.50
C LEU A 89 -3.92 -3.54 -15.03
N PHE A 90 -4.76 -4.48 -14.62
CA PHE A 90 -6.06 -4.21 -14.01
C PHE A 90 -5.89 -3.33 -12.77
N PHE A 91 -5.03 -3.71 -11.82
CA PHE A 91 -4.79 -2.90 -10.62
C PHE A 91 -4.23 -1.51 -10.94
N LEU A 92 -3.39 -1.41 -11.97
CA LEU A 92 -2.79 -0.18 -12.43
C LEU A 92 -3.82 0.80 -13.02
N VAL A 93 -4.85 0.28 -13.70
CA VAL A 93 -5.94 1.07 -14.26
C VAL A 93 -6.98 1.42 -13.18
N THR A 94 -7.42 0.45 -12.38
CA THR A 94 -8.51 0.65 -11.40
C THR A 94 -8.06 1.42 -10.16
N ARG A 95 -6.77 1.34 -9.79
CA ARG A 95 -6.18 2.01 -8.62
C ARG A 95 -7.03 1.83 -7.35
N SER A 96 -7.26 2.92 -6.60
CA SER A 96 -8.00 2.90 -5.33
C SER A 96 -9.43 2.40 -5.50
N ARG A 97 -10.09 2.65 -6.63
CA ARG A 97 -11.46 2.19 -6.88
C ARG A 97 -11.57 0.67 -6.92
N GLY A 98 -10.52 -0.02 -7.37
CA GLY A 98 -10.45 -1.48 -7.37
C GLY A 98 -9.89 -2.07 -6.07
N ALA A 99 -8.91 -1.40 -5.45
CA ALA A 99 -8.28 -1.88 -4.22
C ALA A 99 -9.16 -1.74 -2.96
N GLU A 100 -9.94 -0.66 -2.86
CA GLU A 100 -10.83 -0.40 -1.72
C GLU A 100 -11.85 -1.53 -1.48
N PRO A 101 -12.63 -2.01 -2.47
CA PRO A 101 -13.59 -3.09 -2.24
C PRO A 101 -12.91 -4.41 -1.89
N ILE A 102 -11.77 -4.73 -2.49
CA ILE A 102 -10.98 -5.93 -2.16
C ILE A 102 -10.53 -5.87 -0.70
N TYR A 103 -10.03 -4.71 -0.28
CA TYR A 103 -9.67 -4.51 1.11
C TYR A 103 -10.87 -4.68 2.04
N LEU A 104 -12.00 -4.03 1.75
CA LEU A 104 -13.15 -4.04 2.64
C LEU A 104 -13.85 -5.40 2.74
N HIS A 105 -13.93 -6.16 1.64
CA HIS A 105 -14.68 -7.41 1.59
C HIS A 105 -13.81 -8.65 1.82
N VAL A 106 -12.53 -8.63 1.44
CA VAL A 106 -11.66 -9.80 1.53
C VAL A 106 -10.64 -9.65 2.64
N LEU A 107 -9.84 -8.57 2.62
CA LEU A 107 -8.72 -8.44 3.55
C LEU A 107 -9.15 -8.04 4.95
N ARG A 108 -10.10 -7.12 5.07
CA ARG A 108 -10.59 -6.62 6.35
C ARG A 108 -11.13 -7.73 7.26
N PRO A 109 -12.00 -8.66 6.84
CA PRO A 109 -12.43 -9.75 7.71
C PRO A 109 -11.29 -10.69 8.12
N LEU A 110 -10.29 -10.88 7.26
CA LEU A 110 -9.12 -11.70 7.56
C LEU A 110 -8.16 -11.03 8.55
N VAL A 111 -8.00 -9.70 8.44
CA VAL A 111 -7.06 -8.93 9.26
C VAL A 111 -7.68 -8.51 10.60
N LYS A 112 -8.98 -8.22 10.64
CA LYS A 112 -9.69 -7.75 11.84
C LYS A 112 -9.43 -8.58 13.12
N PRO A 113 -9.42 -9.93 13.11
CA PRO A 113 -9.15 -10.70 14.33
C PRO A 113 -7.72 -10.54 14.84
N TYR A 114 -6.79 -10.09 14.01
CA TYR A 114 -5.37 -9.93 14.34
C TYR A 114 -4.98 -8.48 14.63
N THR A 115 -5.94 -7.53 14.72
CA THR A 115 -5.60 -6.11 14.93
C THR A 115 -4.82 -5.88 16.20
N GLU A 116 -5.25 -6.47 17.32
CA GLU A 116 -4.55 -6.36 18.61
C GLU A 116 -3.11 -6.88 18.53
N THR A 117 -2.91 -8.04 17.87
CA THR A 117 -1.57 -8.61 17.69
C THR A 117 -0.70 -7.77 16.76
N LEU A 118 -1.30 -7.18 15.72
CA LEU A 118 -0.59 -6.33 14.78
C LEU A 118 -0.20 -5.00 15.42
N ASP A 119 -1.09 -4.40 16.20
CA ASP A 119 -0.82 -3.16 16.95
C ASP A 119 0.30 -3.39 17.97
N ALA A 120 0.26 -4.50 18.73
CA ALA A 120 1.33 -4.88 19.66
C ALA A 120 2.68 -5.11 18.95
N LEU A 121 2.68 -5.76 17.78
CA LEU A 121 3.89 -5.92 16.98
C LEU A 121 4.42 -4.57 16.48
N LEU A 122 3.55 -3.66 16.08
CA LEU A 122 3.93 -2.34 15.61
C LEU A 122 4.57 -1.50 16.73
N GLU A 123 3.97 -1.54 17.92
CA GLU A 123 4.52 -0.91 19.12
C GLU A 123 5.89 -1.47 19.48
N PHE A 124 6.04 -2.79 19.42
CA PHE A 124 7.34 -3.44 19.66
C PHE A 124 8.41 -3.00 18.66
N VAL A 125 8.07 -2.93 17.37
CA VAL A 125 8.97 -2.46 16.32
C VAL A 125 9.33 -0.99 16.53
N GLN A 126 8.37 -0.16 16.91
CA GLN A 126 8.61 1.25 17.20
C GLN A 126 9.57 1.43 18.39
N GLN A 127 9.31 0.75 19.52
CA GLN A 127 10.19 0.77 20.68
C GLN A 127 11.60 0.28 20.36
N SER A 128 11.70 -0.79 19.57
CA SER A 128 13.00 -1.32 19.11
C SER A 128 13.74 -0.31 18.22
N GLY A 129 13.02 0.36 17.32
CA GLY A 129 13.56 1.40 16.46
C GLY A 129 14.05 2.63 17.23
N ASP A 130 13.28 3.09 18.23
CA ASP A 130 13.65 4.20 19.09
C ASP A 130 14.91 3.88 19.92
N LEU A 131 15.02 2.64 20.42
CA LEU A 131 16.20 2.16 21.14
C LEU A 131 17.44 2.12 20.22
N LEU A 132 17.31 1.58 19.01
CA LEU A 132 18.40 1.57 18.02
C LEU A 132 18.83 2.99 17.65
N PHE A 133 17.87 3.89 17.43
CA PHE A 133 18.17 5.29 17.12
C PHE A 133 18.92 5.98 18.25
N MET A 134 18.47 5.79 19.50
CA MET A 134 19.16 6.29 20.69
C MET A 134 20.58 5.76 20.79
N LEU A 135 20.81 4.45 20.59
CA LEU A 135 22.15 3.86 20.60
C LEU A 135 23.06 4.45 19.52
N CYS A 136 22.55 4.66 18.32
CA CYS A 136 23.31 5.30 17.24
C CYS A 136 23.56 6.80 17.45
N ALA A 137 22.72 7.47 18.26
CA ALA A 137 22.82 8.90 18.54
C ALA A 137 23.78 9.23 19.69
N ILE A 138 24.28 8.23 20.44
CA ILE A 138 25.32 8.44 21.45
C ILE A 138 26.63 8.75 20.71
N PRO A 139 27.23 9.96 20.90
CA PRO A 139 28.55 10.22 20.34
C PRO A 139 29.57 9.34 21.08
N LEU A 140 30.33 8.55 20.30
CA LEU A 140 31.48 7.76 20.75
C LEU A 140 32.60 8.64 21.29
#